data_AF-A0A7S1SP79-F1
#
_entry.id   AF-A0A7S1SP79-F1
#
_cell.length_a   1.000
_cell.length_b   1.000
_cell.length_c   1.000
_cell.angle_alpha   90.00
_cell.angle_beta   90.00
_cell.angle_gamma   90.00
#
_symmetry.space_group_name_H-M   'P 1'
#
loop_
_entity.id
_entity.type
_entity.pdbx_description
1 polymer ?
#
loop_
_entity_poly.entity_id
_entity_poly.type
_entity_poly.pdbx_seq_one_letter_code
_entity_poly.pdbx_strand_id
1 'polypeptide(L)'
;SGGMRLALLESAGGVASPGPSGSLQAELLRPLRLPGILVGDSRLGGISATISALESLQLRGIDTAAVVLAGGSLDNGAAISKHLRGSVPVFNLPACTKPIDGADGASQVDGVDANLAAWLKEAAPQLDALLDTLLTSHSKRVDRLGSMSSEARRLLWWP
;
A
#
# COMPACT_ATOMS: atom_id res chain seq x y z
N SER A 1 -10.61 26.07 -8.26
CA SER A 1 -9.53 25.11 -7.98
C SER A 1 -10.15 23.76 -7.64
N GLY A 2 -9.90 22.73 -8.43
CA GLY A 2 -10.40 21.38 -8.14
C GLY A 2 -9.52 20.75 -7.07
N GLY A 3 -10.02 20.64 -5.83
CA GLY A 3 -9.28 19.98 -4.75
C GLY A 3 -8.96 18.54 -5.10
N MET A 4 -7.78 18.08 -4.67
CA MET A 4 -7.37 16.69 -4.75
C MET A 4 -8.39 15.81 -4.00
N ARG A 5 -8.85 14.74 -4.65
CA ARG A 5 -9.78 13.76 -4.05
C ARG A 5 -9.07 12.43 -3.95
N LEU A 6 -8.94 11.92 -2.74
CA LEU A 6 -8.37 10.62 -2.44
C LEU A 6 -9.46 9.74 -1.82
N ALA A 7 -9.53 8.49 -2.26
CA ALA A 7 -10.32 7.46 -1.61
C ALA A 7 -9.40 6.29 -1.26
N LEU A 8 -9.47 5.84 -0.01
CA LEU A 8 -8.75 4.66 0.47
C LEU A 8 -9.77 3.55 0.70
N LEU A 9 -9.50 2.37 0.12
CA LEU A 9 -10.29 1.16 0.32
C LEU A 9 -9.43 0.16 1.08
N GLU A 10 -9.74 -0.03 2.35
CA GLU A 10 -9.07 -1.03 3.19
C GLU A 10 -9.72 -2.41 2.98
N SER A 11 -8.91 -3.44 2.72
CA SER A 11 -9.37 -4.83 2.71
C SER A 11 -9.48 -5.39 4.13
N ALA A 12 -10.25 -6.46 4.33
CA ALA A 12 -10.29 -7.14 5.62
C ALA A 12 -9.38 -8.39 5.63
N GLY A 13 -8.40 -8.42 6.53
CA GLY A 13 -7.43 -9.51 6.64
C GLY A 13 -6.29 -9.40 5.64
N GLY A 14 -5.72 -10.54 5.25
CA GLY A 14 -4.64 -10.62 4.28
C GLY A 14 -5.11 -10.68 2.83
N VAL A 15 -4.15 -10.63 1.90
CA VAL A 15 -4.37 -10.69 0.44
C VAL A 15 -5.29 -11.85 0.02
N ALA A 16 -5.10 -13.01 0.63
CA ALA A 16 -5.85 -14.24 0.35
C ALA A 16 -6.81 -14.62 1.48
N SER A 17 -7.24 -13.67 2.31
CA SER A 17 -8.31 -13.95 3.26
C SER A 17 -9.64 -14.15 2.53
N PRO A 18 -10.49 -15.11 2.94
CA PRO A 18 -11.82 -15.28 2.35
C PRO A 18 -12.73 -14.13 2.79
N GLY A 19 -13.44 -13.54 1.83
CA GLY A 19 -14.53 -12.61 2.09
C GLY A 19 -15.81 -13.35 2.51
N PRO A 20 -16.91 -12.61 2.81
CA PRO A 20 -18.18 -13.23 3.23
C PRO A 20 -18.76 -14.23 2.24
N SER A 21 -18.47 -14.09 0.94
CA SER A 21 -18.88 -15.03 -0.12
C SER A 21 -17.95 -16.24 -0.27
N GLY A 22 -16.87 -16.33 0.49
CA GLY A 22 -15.82 -17.35 0.36
C GLY A 22 -14.76 -17.05 -0.70
N SER A 23 -14.99 -16.11 -1.62
CA SER A 23 -13.98 -15.64 -2.57
C SER A 23 -12.83 -14.95 -1.83
N LEU A 24 -11.61 -15.06 -2.35
CA LEU A 24 -10.46 -14.39 -1.75
C LEU A 24 -10.59 -12.87 -1.89
N GLN A 25 -10.13 -12.09 -0.91
CA GLN A 25 -10.13 -10.62 -0.91
C GLN A 25 -9.55 -10.05 -2.23
N ALA A 26 -8.39 -10.53 -2.65
CA ALA A 26 -7.77 -10.09 -3.91
C ALA A 26 -8.61 -10.42 -5.16
N GLU A 27 -9.43 -11.48 -5.13
CA GLU A 27 -10.33 -11.82 -6.24
C GLU A 27 -11.59 -10.96 -6.22
N LEU A 28 -12.14 -10.71 -5.04
CA LEU A 28 -13.28 -9.82 -4.82
C LEU A 28 -12.98 -8.40 -5.32
N LEU A 29 -11.78 -7.89 -5.05
CA LEU A 29 -11.37 -6.52 -5.41
C LEU A 29 -10.86 -6.39 -6.86
N ARG A 30 -10.50 -7.51 -7.51
CA ARG A 30 -9.93 -7.53 -8.86
C ARG A 30 -10.76 -6.77 -9.91
N PRO A 31 -12.10 -6.87 -9.97
CA PRO A 31 -12.90 -6.19 -10.98
C PRO A 31 -12.77 -4.66 -10.93
N LEU A 32 -12.44 -4.09 -9.76
CA LEU A 32 -12.31 -2.64 -9.60
C LEU A 32 -11.05 -2.09 -10.27
N ARG A 33 -10.06 -2.94 -10.58
CA ARG A 33 -8.78 -2.55 -11.23
C ARG A 33 -8.11 -1.34 -10.55
N LEU A 34 -8.26 -1.25 -9.23
CA LEU A 34 -7.65 -0.21 -8.42
C LEU A 34 -6.17 -0.54 -8.20
N PRO A 35 -5.26 0.45 -8.22
CA PRO A 35 -3.90 0.24 -7.75
C PRO A 35 -3.93 -0.07 -6.24
N GLY A 36 -3.04 -0.95 -5.80
CA GLY A 36 -2.94 -1.38 -4.41
C GLY A 36 -1.73 -0.81 -3.67
N ILE A 37 -1.82 -0.78 -2.34
CA ILE A 37 -0.69 -0.60 -1.43
C ILE A 37 -0.61 -1.87 -0.60
N LEU A 38 0.58 -2.47 -0.50
CA LEU A 38 0.77 -3.65 0.34
C LEU A 38 1.41 -3.24 1.66
N VAL A 39 0.71 -3.45 2.77
CA VAL A 39 1.30 -3.38 4.10
C VAL A 39 1.94 -4.74 4.41
N GLY A 40 3.28 -4.77 4.50
CA GLY A 40 4.05 -5.98 4.77
C GLY A 40 4.35 -6.19 6.26
N ASP A 41 5.11 -7.25 6.55
CA ASP A 41 5.47 -7.66 7.92
C ASP A 41 6.96 -7.40 8.20
N SER A 42 7.22 -6.63 9.26
CA SER A 42 8.57 -6.25 9.70
C SER A 42 9.21 -7.25 10.69
N ARG A 43 8.51 -8.33 11.05
CA ARG A 43 9.01 -9.36 11.97
C ARG A 43 9.87 -10.41 11.26
N LEU A 44 10.46 -11.32 12.04
CA LEU A 44 11.17 -12.48 11.49
C LEU A 44 10.22 -13.34 10.65
N GLY A 45 10.66 -13.73 9.45
CA GLY A 45 9.82 -14.41 8.45
C GLY A 45 8.98 -13.45 7.59
N GLY A 46 8.88 -12.17 7.97
CA GLY A 46 8.07 -11.16 7.29
C GLY A 46 8.53 -10.85 5.86
N ILE A 47 9.82 -11.00 5.55
CA ILE A 47 10.34 -10.86 4.18
C ILE A 47 9.63 -11.83 3.23
N SER A 48 9.62 -13.12 3.55
CA SER A 48 8.99 -14.14 2.71
C SER A 48 7.48 -13.91 2.63
N ALA A 49 6.83 -13.63 3.76
CA ALA A 49 5.39 -13.40 3.77
C ALA A 49 4.99 -12.20 2.90
N THR A 50 5.75 -11.09 2.98
CA THR A 50 5.50 -9.88 2.19
C THR A 50 5.73 -10.12 0.70
N ILE A 51 6.82 -10.81 0.32
CA ILE A 51 7.09 -11.15 -1.09
C ILE A 51 5.98 -12.05 -1.63
N SER A 52 5.61 -13.12 -0.93
CA SER A 52 4.55 -14.03 -1.38
C SER A 52 3.18 -13.35 -1.48
N ALA A 53 2.88 -12.40 -0.58
CA ALA A 53 1.66 -11.59 -0.66
C ALA A 53 1.68 -10.66 -1.89
N LEU A 54 2.82 -10.02 -2.18
CA LEU A 54 2.99 -9.16 -3.35
C LEU A 54 2.84 -9.95 -4.65
N GLU A 55 3.53 -11.10 -4.77
CA GLU A 55 3.42 -11.98 -5.93
C GLU A 55 1.97 -12.46 -6.13
N SER A 56 1.26 -12.76 -5.03
CA SER A 56 -0.15 -13.17 -5.07
C SER A 56 -1.08 -12.08 -5.62
N LEU A 57 -0.80 -10.80 -5.32
CA LEU A 57 -1.51 -9.65 -5.89
C LEU A 57 -1.19 -9.49 -7.38
N GLN A 58 0.09 -9.57 -7.74
CA GLN A 58 0.56 -9.41 -9.13
C GLN A 58 0.02 -10.52 -10.04
N LEU A 59 0.01 -11.77 -9.59
CA LEU A 59 -0.59 -12.90 -10.32
C LEU A 59 -2.08 -12.70 -10.57
N ARG A 60 -2.76 -11.92 -9.74
CA ARG A 60 -4.17 -11.55 -9.90
C ARG A 60 -4.37 -10.25 -10.69
N GLY A 61 -3.30 -9.66 -11.21
CA GLY A 61 -3.33 -8.45 -12.01
C GLY A 61 -3.67 -7.20 -11.21
N ILE A 62 -3.32 -7.18 -9.92
CA ILE A 62 -3.39 -5.99 -9.08
C ILE A 62 -2.01 -5.32 -9.11
N ASP A 63 -1.96 -4.12 -9.70
CA ASP A 63 -0.76 -3.29 -9.73
C ASP A 63 -0.52 -2.69 -8.35
N THR A 64 0.57 -3.08 -7.70
CA THR A 64 0.93 -2.56 -6.38
C THR A 64 1.85 -1.35 -6.53
N ALA A 65 1.41 -0.18 -6.08
CA ALA A 65 2.12 1.08 -6.24
C ALA A 65 3.23 1.29 -5.20
N ALA A 66 3.11 0.66 -4.02
CA ALA A 66 4.09 0.74 -2.96
C ALA A 66 3.96 -0.46 -1.99
N VAL A 67 5.07 -0.81 -1.34
CA VAL A 67 5.09 -1.68 -0.16
C VAL A 67 5.43 -0.82 1.06
N VAL A 68 4.70 -1.00 2.16
CA VAL A 68 4.91 -0.27 3.41
C VAL A 68 5.16 -1.27 4.53
N LEU A 69 6.23 -1.09 5.29
CA LEU A 69 6.51 -1.83 6.51
C LEU A 69 6.41 -0.88 7.70
N ALA A 70 5.80 -1.33 8.79
CA ALA A 70 5.73 -0.57 10.02
C ALA A 70 6.56 -1.23 11.13
N GLY A 71 7.50 -0.47 11.69
CA GLY A 71 8.36 -0.91 12.79
C GLY A 71 9.31 -2.06 12.45
N GLY A 72 9.71 -2.80 13.48
CA GLY A 72 10.69 -3.88 13.41
C GLY A 72 12.13 -3.39 13.65
N SER A 73 12.93 -4.24 14.30
CA SER A 73 14.38 -4.02 14.48
C SER A 73 15.22 -4.66 13.38
N LEU A 74 14.58 -5.41 12.48
CA LEU A 74 15.20 -6.12 11.38
C LEU A 74 15.13 -5.27 10.11
N ASP A 75 16.18 -5.32 9.29
CA ASP A 75 16.27 -4.59 8.02
C ASP A 75 15.51 -5.30 6.87
N ASN A 76 14.25 -5.68 7.13
CA ASN A 76 13.40 -6.35 6.15
C ASN A 76 13.17 -5.45 4.93
N GLY A 77 13.03 -4.14 5.15
CA GLY A 77 12.80 -3.15 4.09
C GLY A 77 13.90 -3.14 3.04
N ALA A 78 15.17 -3.14 3.44
CA ALA A 78 16.27 -3.19 2.49
C ALA A 78 16.33 -4.52 1.72
N ALA A 79 16.09 -5.65 2.41
CA ALA A 79 16.06 -6.96 1.77
C ALA A 79 14.97 -7.06 0.70
N ILE A 80 13.75 -6.61 1.02
CA ILE A 80 12.63 -6.58 0.07
C ILE A 80 12.93 -5.61 -1.08
N SER A 81 13.38 -4.39 -0.79
CA SER A 81 13.74 -3.40 -1.82
C SER A 81 14.78 -3.94 -2.81
N LYS A 82 15.82 -4.62 -2.30
CA LYS A 82 16.84 -5.28 -3.11
C LYS A 82 16.26 -6.39 -3.99
N HIS A 83 15.34 -7.19 -3.47
CA HIS A 83 14.65 -8.24 -4.23
C HIS A 83 13.80 -7.65 -5.36
N LEU A 84 13.10 -6.55 -5.09
CA LEU A 84 12.19 -5.89 -6.04
C LEU A 84 12.92 -5.10 -7.13
N ARG A 85 14.22 -4.81 -6.97
CA ARG A 85 15.06 -4.12 -7.97
C ARG A 85 14.44 -2.81 -8.49
N GLY A 86 13.78 -2.07 -7.60
CA GLY A 86 13.13 -0.79 -7.93
C GLY A 86 11.80 -0.90 -8.70
N SER A 87 11.25 -2.10 -8.89
CA SER A 87 9.94 -2.27 -9.55
C SER A 87 8.79 -1.67 -8.73
N VAL A 88 8.86 -1.78 -7.41
CA VAL A 88 7.90 -1.20 -6.46
C VAL A 88 8.69 -0.54 -5.33
N PRO A 89 8.41 0.73 -4.97
CA PRO A 89 9.08 1.41 -3.87
C PRO A 89 8.67 0.79 -2.53
N VAL A 90 9.63 0.75 -1.58
CA VAL A 90 9.44 0.22 -0.22
C VAL A 90 9.61 1.34 0.79
N PHE A 91 8.61 1.56 1.62
CA PHE A 91 8.60 2.56 2.69
C PHE A 91 8.70 1.87 4.05
N ASN A 92 9.53 2.42 4.94
CA ASN A 92 9.65 1.96 6.32
C ASN A 92 9.13 3.06 7.24
N LEU A 93 8.07 2.77 7.97
CA LEU A 93 7.52 3.62 9.02
C LEU A 93 8.15 3.25 10.36
N PRO A 94 8.29 4.22 11.29
CA PRO A 94 8.78 3.94 12.64
C PRO A 94 7.89 2.92 13.36
N ALA A 95 8.39 2.33 14.44
CA ALA A 95 7.60 1.41 15.25
C ALA A 95 6.52 2.18 16.02
N CYS A 96 5.25 1.78 15.88
CA CYS A 96 4.18 2.32 16.71
C CYS A 96 4.23 1.62 18.07
N THR A 97 4.41 2.40 19.13
CA THR A 97 4.31 1.88 20.50
C THR A 97 2.86 1.52 20.80
N LYS A 98 2.66 0.52 21.66
CA LYS A 98 1.31 0.12 22.08
C LYS A 98 0.61 1.27 22.81
N PRO A 99 -0.71 1.37 22.72
CA PRO A 99 -1.48 2.26 23.58
C PRO A 99 -1.17 1.98 25.06
N ILE A 100 -1.27 3.01 25.90
CA ILE A 100 -1.04 2.88 27.34
C ILE A 100 -2.18 2.04 27.94
N ASP A 101 -1.85 0.87 28.50
CA ASP A 101 -2.82 -0.03 29.15
C ASP A 101 -3.58 0.70 30.28
N GLY A 102 -4.91 0.62 30.28
CA GLY A 102 -5.78 1.26 31.28
C GLY A 102 -6.16 2.73 30.98
N ALA A 103 -5.75 3.27 29.83
CA ALA A 103 -6.29 4.52 29.31
C ALA A 103 -7.67 4.27 28.67
N ASP A 104 -8.64 3.94 29.50
CA ASP A 104 -10.04 3.71 29.12
C ASP A 104 -10.66 5.02 28.60
N GLY A 105 -10.58 5.27 27.30
CA GLY A 105 -11.33 6.32 26.56
C GLY A 105 -11.13 7.78 26.98
N ALA A 106 -10.49 8.08 28.13
CA ALA A 106 -10.45 9.39 28.75
C ALA A 106 -9.26 10.26 28.31
N SER A 107 -8.21 9.65 27.73
CA SER A 107 -7.04 10.36 27.19
C SER A 107 -6.98 10.37 25.66
N GLN A 108 -8.04 9.91 25.00
CA GLN A 108 -8.15 9.92 23.54
C GLN A 108 -8.83 11.23 23.13
N VAL A 109 -8.11 12.09 22.40
CA VAL A 109 -8.75 13.17 21.64
C VAL A 109 -9.06 12.59 20.28
N ASP A 110 -10.34 12.57 19.89
CA ASP A 110 -10.83 12.01 18.62
C ASP A 110 -10.46 10.53 18.37
N GLY A 111 -10.32 9.72 19.42
CA GLY A 111 -9.95 8.30 19.31
C GLY A 111 -8.45 8.03 19.09
N VAL A 112 -7.62 9.07 19.15
CA VAL A 112 -6.16 8.98 19.01
C VAL A 112 -5.52 9.16 20.39
N ASP A 113 -4.78 8.15 20.86
CA ASP A 113 -4.00 8.28 22.09
C ASP A 113 -2.66 9.01 21.83
N ALA A 114 -2.02 9.46 22.90
CA ALA A 114 -0.80 10.26 22.81
C ALA A 114 0.36 9.55 22.09
N ASN A 115 0.48 8.22 22.22
CA ASN A 115 1.51 7.44 21.53
C ASN A 115 1.25 7.41 20.03
N LEU A 116 0.00 7.19 19.62
CA LEU A 116 -0.38 7.21 18.21
C LEU A 116 -0.20 8.62 17.61
N ALA A 117 -0.56 9.68 18.34
CA ALA A 117 -0.36 11.06 17.88
C ALA A 117 1.12 11.39 17.68
N ALA A 118 1.99 10.96 18.60
CA ALA A 118 3.43 11.13 18.47
C ALA A 118 3.99 10.33 17.28
N TRP A 119 3.58 9.08 17.11
CA TRP A 119 3.97 8.24 15.98
C TRP A 119 3.54 8.84 14.63
N LEU A 120 2.30 9.35 14.53
CA LEU A 120 1.81 10.01 13.31
C LEU A 120 2.68 11.20 12.94
N LYS A 121 3.10 12.00 13.93
CA LYS A 121 4.00 13.14 13.72
C LYS A 121 5.39 12.69 13.26
N GLU A 122 5.92 11.61 13.83
CA GLU A 122 7.21 11.04 13.45
C GLU A 122 7.18 10.41 12.05
N ALA A 123 6.10 9.71 11.72
CA ALA A 123 5.90 9.04 10.44
C ALA A 123 5.48 9.98 9.30
N ALA A 124 5.07 11.22 9.61
CA ALA A 124 4.53 12.17 8.64
C ALA A 124 5.41 12.35 7.39
N PRO A 125 6.75 12.55 7.47
CA PRO A 125 7.56 12.73 6.27
C PRO A 125 7.52 11.52 5.32
N GLN A 126 7.50 10.31 5.87
CA GLN A 126 7.42 9.07 5.09
C GLN A 126 6.02 8.85 4.52
N LEU A 127 4.98 9.21 5.28
CA LEU A 127 3.58 9.16 4.82
C LEU A 127 3.31 10.19 3.71
N ASP A 128 3.89 11.39 3.81
CA ASP A 128 3.81 12.42 2.77
C ASP A 128 4.52 11.94 1.48
N ALA A 129 5.72 11.39 1.61
CA ALA A 129 6.45 10.81 0.47
C ALA A 129 5.70 9.61 -0.17
N LEU A 130 5.04 8.80 0.66
CA LEU A 130 4.16 7.73 0.18
C LEU A 130 2.98 8.31 -0.59
N LEU A 131 2.28 9.30 -0.03
CA LEU A 131 1.15 9.97 -0.67
C LEU A 131 1.55 10.56 -2.04
N ASP A 132 2.66 11.30 -2.10
CA ASP A 132 3.18 11.84 -3.36
C ASP A 132 3.47 10.76 -4.40
N THR A 133 4.03 9.63 -3.95
CA THR A 133 4.31 8.47 -4.81
C THR A 133 3.02 7.88 -5.37
N LEU A 134 1.97 7.74 -4.55
CA LEU A 134 0.67 7.20 -4.96
C LEU A 134 -0.03 8.13 -5.96
N LEU A 135 -0.02 9.43 -5.69
CA LEU A 135 -0.61 10.44 -6.58
C LEU A 135 0.12 10.50 -7.91
N THR A 136 1.46 10.47 -7.89
CA THR A 136 2.29 10.45 -9.10
C THR A 136 2.04 9.18 -9.91
N SER A 137 1.97 8.02 -9.26
CA SER A 137 1.66 6.75 -9.91
C SER A 137 0.28 6.74 -10.55
N HIS A 138 -0.72 7.28 -9.83
CA HIS A 138 -2.08 7.41 -10.34
C HIS A 138 -2.15 8.34 -11.56
N SER A 139 -1.52 9.52 -11.50
CA SER A 139 -1.47 10.45 -12.64
C SER A 139 -0.86 9.78 -13.86
N LYS A 140 0.31 9.15 -13.72
CA LYS A 140 0.98 8.42 -14.82
C LYS A 140 0.08 7.34 -15.42
N ARG A 141 -0.69 6.64 -14.58
CA ARG A 141 -1.64 5.61 -15.04
C ARG A 141 -2.76 6.24 -15.88
N VAL A 142 -3.36 7.33 -15.41
CA VAL A 142 -4.44 8.04 -16.12
C VAL A 142 -3.92 8.61 -17.44
N ASP A 143 -2.75 9.26 -17.43
CA ASP A 143 -2.12 9.81 -18.62
C ASP A 143 -1.84 8.73 -19.67
N ARG A 144 -1.28 7.60 -19.24
CA ARG A 144 -1.02 6.45 -20.12
C ARG A 144 -2.32 5.91 -20.73
N LEU A 145 -3.37 5.72 -19.94
CA LEU A 145 -4.66 5.27 -20.46
C LEU A 145 -5.25 6.26 -21.47
N GLY A 146 -5.09 7.57 -21.23
CA GLY A 146 -5.54 8.62 -22.13
C GLY A 146 -4.78 8.65 -23.47
N SER A 147 -3.47 8.34 -23.47
CA SER A 147 -2.64 8.36 -24.68
C SER A 147 -2.68 7.06 -25.49
N MET A 148 -3.09 5.94 -24.88
CA MET A 148 -3.00 4.61 -25.49
C MET A 148 -3.68 4.51 -26.86
N SER A 149 -4.88 5.09 -27.05
CA SER A 149 -5.59 4.99 -28.32
C SER A 149 -4.90 5.73 -29.46
N SER A 150 -4.37 6.94 -29.21
CA SER A 150 -3.72 7.73 -30.24
C SER A 150 -2.35 7.13 -30.61
N GLU A 151 -1.62 6.64 -29.61
CA GLU A 151 -0.35 5.95 -29.81
C GLU A 151 -0.52 4.64 -30.59
N ALA A 152 -1.54 3.84 -30.25
CA ALA A 152 -1.84 2.60 -30.95
C ALA A 152 -2.12 2.82 -32.45
N ARG A 153 -2.91 3.84 -32.81
CA ARG A 153 -3.20 4.19 -34.22
C ARG A 153 -1.96 4.61 -35.01
N ARG A 154 -0.95 5.15 -34.32
CA ARG A 154 0.30 5.61 -34.94
C ARG A 154 1.32 4.49 -35.12
N LEU A 155 1.39 3.56 -34.17
CA LEU A 155 2.45 2.55 -34.10
C LEU A 155 2.02 1.18 -34.61
N LEU A 156 0.75 0.81 -34.44
CA LEU A 156 0.28 -0.53 -34.77
C LEU A 156 -0.20 -0.58 -36.22
N TRP A 157 0.24 -1.63 -36.92
CA TRP A 157 -0.40 -2.10 -38.14
C TRP A 157 -1.33 -3.26 -37.73
N TRP A 158 -2.61 -2.97 -37.54
CA TRP A 158 -3.59 -4.01 -37.25
C TRP A 158 -3.81 -4.91 -38.47
N PRO A 159 -3.90 -6.23 -38.29
CA PRO A 159 -4.19 -7.17 -39.37
C PRO A 159 -5.61 -7.02 -39.92
#